data_AF-A0A429E3T2-F1
#
_entry.id   AF-A0A429E3T2-F1
#
_cell.length_a   1.000
_cell.length_b   1.000
_cell.length_c   1.000
_cell.angle_alpha   90.00
_cell.angle_beta   90.00
_cell.angle_gamma   90.00
#
_symmetry.space_group_name_H-M   'P 1'
#
loop_
_entity.id
_entity.type
_entity.pdbx_description
1 polymer ?
#
loop_
_entity_poly.entity_id
_entity_poly.type
_entity_poly.pdbx_seq_one_letter_code
_entity_poly.pdbx_strand_id
1 'polypeptide(L)'
;MPDAIDRYVLSRYSKLLHGNFDGMMTDPERERFLRDLVEDARTITDDELGELLAADWRPRITAAWLIGVDRRTAWRGRIRELFLESGLVFAGQGYCFALARFGTIADAEILVSYLDHYLARPDLRYDQEWALAALHHIDSDLTTAYTSRYLRPGGLWESWSAKNSTDLPFHKMYFAMLCSHVQRAVHAADVRR
;
A
#
# COMPACT_ATOMS: atom_id res chain seq x y z
N MET A 1 -14.77 21.65 -13.26
CA MET A 1 -14.98 20.49 -12.36
C MET A 1 -14.07 20.71 -11.15
N PRO A 2 -14.44 20.30 -9.93
CA PRO A 2 -13.47 20.33 -8.83
C PRO A 2 -12.25 19.52 -9.25
N ASP A 3 -11.06 20.04 -8.95
CA ASP A 3 -9.80 19.35 -9.18
C ASP A 3 -9.82 17.98 -8.46
N ALA A 4 -9.32 16.92 -9.10
CA ALA A 4 -9.22 15.59 -8.51
C ALA A 4 -8.46 15.63 -7.17
N ILE A 5 -7.50 16.55 -7.03
CA ILE A 5 -6.76 16.77 -5.79
C ILE A 5 -7.69 17.24 -4.66
N ASP A 6 -8.53 18.25 -4.92
CA ASP A 6 -9.46 18.78 -3.92
C ASP A 6 -10.45 17.71 -3.46
N ARG A 7 -10.97 16.93 -4.40
CA ARG A 7 -11.97 15.91 -4.14
C ARG A 7 -11.42 14.72 -3.35
N TYR A 8 -10.28 14.19 -3.77
CA TYR A 8 -9.81 12.89 -3.29
C TYR A 8 -8.67 13.01 -2.27
N VAL A 9 -7.82 14.03 -2.35
CA VAL A 9 -6.51 14.04 -1.69
C VAL A 9 -6.51 14.85 -0.39
N LEU A 10 -6.90 16.12 -0.44
CA LEU A 10 -6.63 17.08 0.65
C LEU A 10 -7.16 16.63 2.01
N SER A 11 -8.33 16.01 2.04
CA SER A 11 -8.97 15.56 3.29
C SER A 11 -8.52 14.17 3.75
N ARG A 12 -7.70 13.45 2.96
CA ARG A 12 -7.44 12.01 3.14
C ARG A 12 -5.97 11.62 3.21
N TYR A 13 -5.07 12.27 2.49
CA TYR A 13 -3.70 11.77 2.33
C TYR A 13 -3.00 11.52 3.67
N SER A 14 -3.23 12.37 4.69
CA SER A 14 -2.63 12.23 6.02
C SER A 14 -3.20 11.05 6.81
N LYS A 15 -4.46 10.67 6.57
CA LYS A 15 -5.12 9.51 7.16
C LYS A 15 -4.66 8.21 6.49
N LEU A 16 -4.33 8.28 5.20
CA LEU A 16 -3.83 7.13 4.42
C LEU A 16 -2.33 6.91 4.64
N LEU A 17 -1.56 7.99 4.84
CA LEU A 17 -0.16 7.94 5.22
C LEU A 17 0.02 7.06 6.46
N HIS A 18 0.94 6.11 6.41
CA HIS A 18 1.20 5.12 7.44
C HIS A 18 -0.04 4.33 7.89
N GLY A 19 -1.16 4.32 7.14
CA GLY A 19 -2.42 3.75 7.62
C GLY A 19 -3.01 4.48 8.83
N ASN A 20 -2.66 5.75 9.04
CA ASN A 20 -3.00 6.56 10.22
C ASN A 20 -4.48 6.53 10.63
N PHE A 21 -5.41 6.29 9.71
CA PHE A 21 -6.84 6.11 10.02
C PHE A 21 -7.10 5.02 11.06
N ASP A 22 -6.21 4.04 11.23
CA ASP A 22 -6.37 2.98 12.21
C ASP A 22 -6.16 3.48 13.65
N GLY A 23 -5.11 4.27 13.88
CA GLY A 23 -4.75 4.79 15.20
C GLY A 23 -5.30 6.17 15.53
N MET A 24 -5.69 6.96 14.52
CA MET A 24 -6.20 8.33 14.70
C MET A 24 -7.72 8.43 14.79
N MET A 25 -8.45 7.34 14.54
CA MET A 25 -9.92 7.35 14.49
C MET A 25 -10.50 6.30 15.43
N THR A 26 -11.65 6.62 16.01
CA THR A 26 -12.50 5.63 16.65
C THR A 26 -13.09 4.66 15.62
N ASP A 27 -13.57 3.49 16.07
CA ASP A 27 -14.19 2.50 15.17
C ASP A 27 -15.30 3.09 14.27
N PRO A 28 -16.28 3.87 14.79
CA PRO A 28 -17.34 4.43 13.94
C PRO A 28 -16.83 5.46 12.92
N GLU A 29 -15.79 6.24 13.27
CA GLU A 29 -15.17 7.21 12.36
C GLU A 29 -14.40 6.49 11.26
N ARG A 30 -13.60 5.48 11.63
CA ARG A 30 -12.85 4.65 10.68
C ARG A 30 -13.78 3.93 9.71
N GLU A 31 -14.87 3.36 10.19
CA GLU A 31 -15.86 2.72 9.34
C GLU A 31 -16.50 3.69 8.35
N ARG A 32 -16.79 4.94 8.76
CA ARG A 32 -17.30 5.97 7.87
C ARG A 32 -16.26 6.35 6.81
N PHE A 33 -15.05 6.62 7.25
CA PHE A 33 -13.94 6.94 6.36
C PHE A 33 -13.72 5.86 5.30
N LEU A 34 -13.72 4.58 5.70
CA LEU A 34 -13.52 3.48 4.76
C LEU A 34 -14.71 3.28 3.82
N ARG A 35 -15.95 3.54 4.25
CA ARG A 35 -17.11 3.54 3.34
C ARG A 35 -16.97 4.62 2.28
N ASP A 36 -16.66 5.85 2.69
CA ASP A 36 -16.47 6.97 1.76
C ASP A 36 -15.30 6.68 0.79
N LEU A 37 -14.22 6.05 1.29
CA LEU A 37 -13.09 5.63 0.46
C LEU A 37 -13.50 4.58 -0.58
N VAL A 38 -14.34 3.61 -0.21
CA VAL A 38 -14.86 2.59 -1.15
C VAL A 38 -15.76 3.22 -2.22
N GLU A 39 -16.64 4.16 -1.84
CA GLU A 39 -17.50 4.86 -2.79
C GLU A 39 -16.67 5.68 -3.79
N ASP A 40 -15.65 6.39 -3.31
CA ASP A 40 -14.78 7.15 -4.20
C ASP A 40 -13.88 6.26 -5.07
N ALA A 41 -13.40 5.14 -4.52
CA ALA A 41 -12.63 4.17 -5.29
C ALA A 41 -13.43 3.58 -6.46
N ARG A 42 -14.77 3.50 -6.34
CA ARG A 42 -15.68 3.04 -7.39
C ARG A 42 -16.07 4.12 -8.39
N THR A 43 -15.97 5.40 -8.03
CA THR A 43 -16.46 6.51 -8.86
C THR A 43 -15.36 7.32 -9.53
N ILE A 44 -14.14 7.33 -8.97
CA ILE A 44 -12.99 7.98 -9.58
C ILE A 44 -12.71 7.40 -10.98
N THR A 45 -12.41 8.26 -11.94
CA THR A 45 -12.12 7.86 -13.32
C THR A 45 -10.65 7.49 -13.50
N ASP A 46 -10.33 6.81 -14.60
CA ASP A 46 -8.94 6.49 -14.93
C ASP A 46 -8.13 7.75 -15.28
N ASP A 47 -8.74 8.77 -15.89
CA ASP A 47 -8.08 10.05 -16.16
C ASP A 47 -7.69 10.75 -14.85
N GLU A 48 -8.61 10.84 -13.88
CA GLU A 48 -8.32 11.40 -12.55
C GLU A 48 -7.23 10.59 -11.83
N LEU A 49 -7.27 9.25 -11.87
CA LEU A 49 -6.20 8.42 -11.31
C LEU A 49 -4.84 8.69 -11.99
N GLY A 50 -4.84 8.90 -13.30
CA GLY A 50 -3.65 9.26 -14.07
C GLY A 50 -3.05 10.60 -13.63
N GLU A 51 -3.90 11.63 -13.46
CA GLU A 51 -3.50 12.94 -12.95
C GLU A 51 -2.90 12.84 -11.54
N LEU A 52 -3.57 12.13 -10.63
CA LEU A 52 -3.07 11.94 -9.27
C LEU A 52 -1.74 11.16 -9.23
N LEU A 53 -1.55 10.17 -10.10
CA LEU A 53 -0.30 9.41 -10.20
C LEU A 53 0.85 10.20 -10.86
N ALA A 54 0.54 11.27 -11.60
CA ALA A 54 1.54 12.14 -12.21
C ALA A 54 2.07 13.22 -11.24
N ALA A 55 1.32 13.54 -10.17
CA ALA A 55 1.62 14.60 -9.22
C ALA A 55 2.66 14.21 -8.14
N ASP A 56 2.67 14.92 -7.01
CA ASP A 56 3.57 14.67 -5.88
C ASP A 56 3.15 13.42 -5.05
N TRP A 57 3.82 13.19 -3.92
CA TRP A 57 3.58 11.99 -3.12
C TRP A 57 2.18 11.91 -2.49
N ARG A 58 1.50 13.03 -2.20
CA ARG A 58 0.19 13.03 -1.52
C ARG A 58 -0.94 12.55 -2.44
N PRO A 59 -1.07 13.05 -3.68
CA PRO A 59 -1.95 12.45 -4.68
C PRO A 59 -1.59 11.00 -4.98
N ARG A 60 -0.30 10.67 -5.13
CA ARG A 60 0.14 9.31 -5.47
C ARG A 60 -0.24 8.27 -4.43
N ILE A 61 0.00 8.54 -3.14
CA ILE A 61 -0.41 7.62 -2.07
C ILE A 61 -1.93 7.46 -2.08
N THR A 62 -2.69 8.55 -2.24
CA THR A 62 -4.15 8.51 -2.29
C THR A 62 -4.67 7.69 -3.47
N ALA A 63 -4.15 7.92 -4.67
CA ALA A 63 -4.51 7.18 -5.86
C ALA A 63 -4.22 5.69 -5.73
N ALA A 64 -3.06 5.33 -5.16
CA ALA A 64 -2.69 3.94 -4.94
C ALA A 64 -3.64 3.23 -3.96
N TRP A 65 -4.07 3.91 -2.89
CA TRP A 65 -5.10 3.38 -1.99
C TRP A 65 -6.44 3.17 -2.72
N LEU A 66 -6.92 4.15 -3.50
CA LEU A 66 -8.17 4.01 -4.28
C LEU A 66 -8.09 2.83 -5.28
N ILE A 67 -6.98 2.72 -6.00
CA ILE A 67 -6.70 1.61 -6.91
C ILE A 67 -6.72 0.26 -6.18
N GLY A 68 -6.11 0.16 -5.00
CA GLY A 68 -6.08 -1.05 -4.19
C GLY A 68 -7.44 -1.41 -3.58
N VAL A 69 -8.23 -0.42 -3.17
CA VAL A 69 -9.57 -0.61 -2.60
C VAL A 69 -10.50 -1.26 -3.63
N ASP A 70 -10.52 -0.73 -4.85
CA ASP A 70 -11.37 -1.21 -5.95
C ASP A 70 -10.68 -2.27 -6.83
N ARG A 71 -9.46 -2.69 -6.46
CA ARG A 71 -8.66 -3.72 -7.16
C ARG A 71 -8.49 -3.47 -8.66
N ARG A 72 -8.19 -2.23 -9.06
CA ARG A 72 -8.02 -1.83 -10.47
C ARG A 72 -6.68 -2.29 -11.06
N THR A 73 -6.58 -3.60 -11.33
CA THR A 73 -5.33 -4.27 -11.77
C THR A 73 -4.75 -3.76 -13.09
N ALA A 74 -5.52 -3.04 -13.91
CA ALA A 74 -5.01 -2.34 -15.11
C ALA A 74 -3.88 -1.36 -14.78
N TRP A 75 -3.89 -0.77 -13.58
CA TRP A 75 -2.86 0.15 -13.10
C TRP A 75 -1.58 -0.53 -12.58
N ARG A 76 -1.52 -1.87 -12.54
CA ARG A 76 -0.36 -2.62 -12.04
C ARG A 76 0.95 -2.22 -12.73
N GLY A 77 0.94 -2.05 -14.06
CA GLY A 77 2.13 -1.66 -14.81
C GLY A 77 2.67 -0.30 -14.35
N ARG A 78 1.77 0.69 -14.23
CA ARG A 78 2.14 2.03 -13.77
C ARG A 78 2.61 2.04 -12.31
N ILE A 79 1.94 1.28 -11.44
CA ILE A 79 2.36 1.12 -10.03
C ILE A 79 3.76 0.50 -9.97
N ARG A 80 4.04 -0.53 -10.76
CA ARG A 80 5.38 -1.16 -10.83
C ARG A 80 6.46 -0.13 -11.19
N GLU A 81 6.25 0.65 -12.25
CA GLU A 81 7.23 1.67 -12.69
C GLU A 81 7.54 2.65 -11.56
N LEU A 82 6.49 3.25 -10.99
CA LEU A 82 6.62 4.26 -9.94
C LEU A 82 7.23 3.69 -8.65
N PHE A 83 6.88 2.46 -8.30
CA PHE A 83 7.38 1.81 -7.11
C PHE A 83 8.86 1.46 -7.22
N LEU A 84 9.31 0.95 -8.38
CA LEU A 84 10.71 0.64 -8.62
C LEU A 84 11.59 1.89 -8.75
N GLU A 85 11.04 2.99 -9.29
CA GLU A 85 11.71 4.29 -9.34
C GLU A 85 12.03 4.82 -7.94
N SER A 86 11.15 4.58 -6.95
CA SER A 86 11.28 5.06 -5.57
C SER A 86 11.59 6.57 -5.47
N GLY A 87 11.09 7.35 -6.42
CA GLY A 87 11.47 8.76 -6.60
C GLY A 87 10.82 9.73 -5.60
N LEU A 88 9.81 9.29 -4.84
CA LEU A 88 9.07 10.13 -3.91
C LEU A 88 8.82 9.42 -2.59
N VAL A 89 9.04 10.15 -1.49
CA VAL A 89 8.82 9.67 -0.12
C VAL A 89 7.36 9.26 0.10
N PHE A 90 7.14 8.21 0.89
CA PHE A 90 5.83 7.71 1.35
C PHE A 90 4.89 7.14 0.27
N ALA A 91 5.06 7.51 -1.01
CA ALA A 91 4.21 7.00 -2.09
C ALA A 91 4.28 5.47 -2.19
N GLY A 92 5.43 4.86 -1.86
CA GLY A 92 5.65 3.42 -1.85
C GLY A 92 4.69 2.67 -0.93
N GLN A 93 4.22 3.27 0.16
CA GLN A 93 3.26 2.65 1.09
C GLN A 93 1.93 2.32 0.38
N GLY A 94 1.42 3.28 -0.40
CA GLY A 94 0.20 3.09 -1.18
C GLY A 94 0.39 2.04 -2.27
N TYR A 95 1.55 1.99 -2.93
CA TYR A 95 1.87 0.99 -3.94
C TYR A 95 1.95 -0.43 -3.34
N CYS A 96 2.60 -0.57 -2.18
CA CYS A 96 2.63 -1.82 -1.43
C CYS A 96 1.22 -2.31 -1.08
N PHE A 97 0.38 -1.40 -0.59
CA PHE A 97 -1.03 -1.69 -0.30
C PHE A 97 -1.79 -2.15 -1.56
N ALA A 98 -1.67 -1.43 -2.68
CA ALA A 98 -2.35 -1.79 -3.92
C ALA A 98 -1.94 -3.18 -4.44
N LEU A 99 -0.64 -3.47 -4.46
CA LEU A 99 -0.11 -4.77 -4.89
C LEU A 99 -0.59 -5.91 -3.98
N ALA A 100 -0.58 -5.70 -2.66
CA ALA A 100 -1.13 -6.66 -1.71
C ALA A 100 -2.63 -6.90 -1.91
N ARG A 101 -3.40 -5.87 -2.26
CA ARG A 101 -4.83 -5.98 -2.56
C ARG A 101 -5.13 -6.69 -3.87
N PHE A 102 -4.22 -6.62 -4.85
CA PHE A 102 -4.29 -7.41 -6.08
C PHE A 102 -3.96 -8.88 -5.81
N GLY A 103 -2.92 -9.14 -5.01
CA GLY A 103 -2.69 -10.43 -4.35
C GLY A 103 -2.32 -11.59 -5.28
N THR A 104 -1.70 -11.32 -6.44
CA THR A 104 -1.26 -12.36 -7.38
C THR A 104 0.25 -12.61 -7.31
N ILE A 105 0.71 -13.70 -7.93
CA ILE A 105 2.15 -13.98 -8.08
C ILE A 105 2.89 -12.83 -8.77
N ALA A 106 2.29 -12.20 -9.79
CA ALA A 106 2.88 -11.05 -10.46
C ALA A 106 3.08 -9.84 -9.52
N ASP A 107 2.19 -9.67 -8.53
CA ASP A 107 2.29 -8.60 -7.54
C ASP A 107 3.41 -8.90 -6.52
N ALA A 108 3.55 -10.16 -6.12
CA ALA A 108 4.68 -10.63 -5.31
C ALA A 108 6.02 -10.42 -6.04
N GLU A 109 6.11 -10.72 -7.34
CA GLU A 109 7.33 -10.52 -8.12
C GLU A 109 7.75 -9.04 -8.23
N ILE A 110 6.79 -8.11 -8.27
CA ILE A 110 7.07 -6.67 -8.22
C ILE A 110 7.66 -6.28 -6.85
N LEU A 111 7.08 -6.76 -5.75
CA LEU A 111 7.59 -6.52 -4.40
C LEU A 111 8.99 -7.14 -4.22
N VAL A 112 9.21 -8.35 -4.74
CA VAL A 112 10.53 -9.00 -4.76
C VAL A 112 11.53 -8.16 -5.52
N SER A 113 11.20 -7.65 -6.71
CA SER A 113 12.10 -6.81 -7.51
C SER A 113 12.52 -5.54 -6.75
N TYR A 114 11.60 -4.91 -6.04
CA TYR A 114 11.89 -3.76 -5.19
C TYR A 114 12.81 -4.14 -4.02
N LEU A 115 12.47 -5.21 -3.30
CA LEU A 115 13.21 -5.66 -2.12
C LEU A 115 14.63 -6.14 -2.46
N ASP A 116 14.81 -6.88 -3.56
CA ASP A 116 16.12 -7.31 -4.06
C ASP A 116 17.02 -6.10 -4.37
N HIS A 117 16.44 -4.97 -4.81
CA HIS A 117 17.20 -3.75 -5.11
C HIS A 117 17.50 -2.89 -3.86
N TYR A 118 16.49 -2.65 -3.03
CA TYR A 118 16.56 -1.62 -1.98
C TYR A 118 16.86 -2.15 -0.57
N LEU A 119 16.63 -3.44 -0.25
CA LEU A 119 17.06 -3.99 1.04
C LEU A 119 18.59 -4.05 1.17
N ALA A 120 19.30 -4.24 0.05
CA ALA A 120 20.76 -4.24 0.02
C ALA A 120 21.39 -2.84 0.26
N ARG A 121 20.56 -1.79 0.42
CA ARG A 121 20.98 -0.40 0.58
C ARG A 121 20.44 0.15 1.91
N PRO A 122 21.03 -0.21 3.05
CA PRO A 122 20.49 0.12 4.38
C PRO A 122 20.53 1.63 4.71
N ASP A 123 21.28 2.42 3.95
CA ASP A 123 21.25 3.89 3.97
C ASP A 123 19.98 4.51 3.38
N LEU A 124 19.25 3.76 2.55
CA LEU A 124 18.00 4.20 1.95
C LEU A 124 16.85 3.63 2.77
N ARG A 125 16.18 4.48 3.55
CA ARG A 125 15.07 4.04 4.42
C ARG A 125 13.77 3.75 3.65
N TYR A 126 13.50 4.47 2.56
CA TYR A 126 12.27 4.41 1.74
C TYR A 126 11.06 3.72 2.40
N ASP A 127 10.48 2.71 1.77
CA ASP A 127 9.29 1.98 2.25
C ASP A 127 9.55 0.44 2.28
N GLN A 128 10.78 -0.01 2.56
CA GLN A 128 11.15 -1.44 2.55
C GLN A 128 10.36 -2.27 3.56
N GLU A 129 10.04 -1.73 4.73
CA GLU A 129 9.23 -2.40 5.73
C GLU A 129 7.79 -2.62 5.26
N TRP A 130 7.23 -1.66 4.51
CA TRP A 130 5.92 -1.80 3.86
C TRP A 130 5.96 -2.84 2.75
N ALA A 131 7.02 -2.84 1.94
CA ALA A 131 7.19 -3.79 0.85
C ALA A 131 7.32 -5.23 1.37
N LEU A 132 8.08 -5.43 2.45
CA LEU A 132 8.27 -6.75 3.04
C LEU A 132 7.00 -7.23 3.78
N ALA A 133 6.27 -6.34 4.44
CA ALA A 133 4.98 -6.66 5.05
C ALA A 133 3.92 -7.01 4.00
N ALA A 134 3.86 -6.26 2.89
CA ALA A 134 2.98 -6.55 1.76
C ALA A 134 3.30 -7.92 1.14
N LEU A 135 4.59 -8.22 0.91
CA LEU A 135 4.99 -9.51 0.36
C LEU A 135 4.65 -10.66 1.32
N HIS A 136 4.80 -10.44 2.63
CA HIS A 136 4.40 -11.42 3.64
C HIS A 136 2.88 -11.68 3.64
N HIS A 137 2.08 -10.64 3.42
CA HIS A 137 0.63 -10.78 3.29
C HIS A 137 0.27 -11.65 2.07
N ILE A 138 0.88 -11.39 0.91
CA ILE A 138 0.68 -12.21 -0.30
C ILE A 138 1.19 -13.64 -0.10
N ASP A 139 2.36 -13.83 0.55
CA ASP A 139 2.90 -15.15 0.89
C ASP A 139 1.87 -15.98 1.69
N SER A 140 1.22 -15.35 2.67
CA SER A 140 0.24 -15.99 3.53
C SER A 140 -1.02 -16.39 2.76
N ASP A 141 -1.54 -15.49 1.92
CA ASP A 141 -2.76 -15.73 1.13
C ASP A 141 -2.54 -16.78 0.03
N LEU A 142 -1.37 -16.77 -0.62
CA LEU A 142 -1.04 -17.69 -1.71
C LEU A 142 -0.31 -18.97 -1.25
N THR A 143 -0.05 -19.12 0.06
CA THR A 143 0.77 -20.22 0.61
C THR A 143 2.14 -20.33 -0.10
N THR A 144 2.80 -19.19 -0.28
CA THR A 144 4.16 -19.08 -0.84
C THR A 144 5.14 -18.60 0.24
N ALA A 145 6.44 -18.49 -0.11
CA ALA A 145 7.49 -18.20 0.85
C ALA A 145 8.57 -17.27 0.29
N TYR A 146 8.19 -16.29 -0.53
CA TYR A 146 9.14 -15.32 -1.11
C TYR A 146 9.89 -14.53 -0.04
N THR A 147 9.24 -14.19 1.07
CA THR A 147 9.87 -13.47 2.19
C THR A 147 11.00 -14.25 2.85
N SER A 148 11.00 -15.59 2.77
CA SER A 148 11.98 -16.44 3.46
C SER A 148 13.43 -16.13 3.11
N ARG A 149 13.70 -15.61 1.90
CA ARG A 149 15.05 -15.28 1.45
C ARG A 149 15.65 -14.05 2.14
N TYR A 150 14.81 -13.10 2.55
CA TYR A 150 15.24 -11.86 3.21
C TYR A 150 15.39 -12.05 4.72
N LEU A 151 14.65 -13.01 5.29
CA LEU A 151 14.51 -13.25 6.74
C LEU A 151 15.44 -14.32 7.30
N ARG A 152 16.37 -14.84 6.50
CA ARG A 152 17.39 -15.78 7.00
C ARG A 152 18.31 -15.07 7.98
N PRO A 153 18.90 -15.79 8.97
CA PRO A 153 19.95 -15.22 9.80
C PRO A 153 21.08 -14.62 8.95
N GLY A 154 21.51 -13.41 9.27
CA GLY A 154 22.48 -12.63 8.46
C GLY A 154 21.93 -12.13 7.12
N GLY A 155 20.61 -12.23 6.90
CA GLY A 155 19.96 -11.80 5.67
C GLY A 155 19.85 -10.28 5.52
N LEU A 156 19.39 -9.85 4.34
CA LEU A 156 19.27 -8.42 4.02
C LEU A 156 18.33 -7.67 4.97
N TRP A 157 17.27 -8.32 5.47
CA TRP A 157 16.36 -7.69 6.42
C TRP A 157 17.06 -7.33 7.73
N GLU A 158 17.84 -8.24 8.30
CA GLU A 158 18.52 -8.03 9.59
C GLU A 158 19.49 -6.84 9.52
N SER A 159 20.28 -6.77 8.44
CA SER A 159 21.21 -5.66 8.22
C SER A 159 20.49 -4.32 8.05
N TRP A 160 19.39 -4.32 7.30
CA TRP A 160 18.61 -3.12 7.05
C TRP A 160 17.84 -2.65 8.30
N SER A 161 17.20 -3.56 9.04
CA SER A 161 16.38 -3.23 10.20
C SER A 161 17.22 -2.78 11.40
N ALA A 162 18.43 -3.32 11.57
CA ALA A 162 19.36 -2.89 12.62
C ALA A 162 19.75 -1.41 12.47
N LYS A 163 19.88 -0.93 11.23
CA LYS A 163 20.20 0.48 10.94
C LYS A 163 18.98 1.40 11.04
N ASN A 164 17.80 0.91 10.70
CA ASN A 164 16.57 1.71 10.60
C ASN A 164 15.67 1.62 11.85
N SER A 165 16.04 0.78 12.83
CA SER A 165 15.31 0.52 14.07
C SER A 165 13.86 0.09 13.82
N THR A 166 13.68 -0.95 13.00
CA THR A 166 12.37 -1.37 12.49
C THR A 166 11.92 -2.72 13.05
N ASP A 167 10.69 -2.78 13.57
CA ASP A 167 10.07 -3.99 14.12
C ASP A 167 9.17 -4.71 13.08
N LEU A 168 9.70 -5.76 12.46
CA LEU A 168 8.97 -6.49 11.41
C LEU A 168 7.68 -7.16 11.89
N PRO A 169 7.65 -7.88 13.04
CA PRO A 169 6.41 -8.37 13.62
C PRO A 169 5.28 -7.34 13.67
N PHE A 170 5.57 -6.14 14.16
CA PHE A 170 4.60 -5.05 14.17
C PHE A 170 4.13 -4.70 12.76
N HIS A 171 5.04 -4.48 11.81
CA HIS A 171 4.65 -4.11 10.44
C HIS A 171 3.83 -5.19 9.73
N LYS A 172 4.15 -6.48 9.92
CA LYS A 172 3.35 -7.58 9.37
C LYS A 172 1.93 -7.60 9.92
N MET A 173 1.79 -7.54 11.25
CA MET A 173 0.51 -7.49 11.93
C MET A 173 -0.30 -6.28 11.48
N TYR A 174 0.33 -5.10 11.49
CA TYR A 174 -0.32 -3.84 11.18
C TYR A 174 -0.80 -3.79 9.72
N PHE A 175 0.04 -4.21 8.78
CA PHE A 175 -0.32 -4.26 7.37
C PHE A 175 -1.51 -5.22 7.11
N ALA A 176 -1.48 -6.41 7.71
CA ALA A 176 -2.60 -7.35 7.61
C ALA A 176 -3.91 -6.77 8.17
N MET A 177 -3.83 -6.02 9.26
CA MET A 177 -4.98 -5.30 9.84
C MET A 177 -5.53 -4.24 8.89
N LEU A 178 -4.69 -3.42 8.26
CA LEU A 178 -5.11 -2.44 7.25
C LEU A 178 -5.85 -3.10 6.08
N CYS A 179 -5.30 -4.19 5.53
CA CYS A 179 -5.94 -4.97 4.47
C CYS A 179 -7.30 -5.54 4.93
N SER A 180 -7.38 -6.03 6.16
CA SER A 180 -8.62 -6.55 6.75
C SER A 180 -9.69 -5.48 6.92
N HIS A 181 -9.33 -4.28 7.41
CA HIS A 181 -10.27 -3.15 7.52
C HIS A 181 -10.89 -2.79 6.18
N VAL A 182 -10.06 -2.65 5.13
CA VAL A 182 -10.54 -2.33 3.79
C VAL A 182 -11.39 -3.48 3.22
N GLN A 183 -10.96 -4.73 3.38
CA GLN A 183 -11.72 -5.88 2.90
C GLN A 183 -13.12 -5.95 3.54
N ARG A 184 -13.24 -5.66 4.83
CA ARG A 184 -14.55 -5.59 5.52
C ARG A 184 -15.42 -4.45 4.97
N ALA A 185 -14.84 -3.27 4.74
CA ALA A 185 -15.57 -2.13 4.18
C ALA A 185 -16.08 -2.41 2.76
N VAL A 186 -15.24 -2.99 1.90
CA VAL A 186 -15.63 -3.41 0.54
C VAL A 186 -16.77 -4.42 0.59
N HIS A 187 -16.64 -5.48 1.41
CA HIS A 187 -17.67 -6.49 1.56
C HIS A 187 -19.01 -5.90 2.06
N ALA A 188 -18.95 -5.02 3.06
CA ALA A 188 -20.15 -4.35 3.56
C ALA A 188 -20.83 -3.46 2.50
N ALA A 189 -20.06 -2.86 1.59
CA ALA A 189 -20.59 -2.07 0.49
C ALA A 189 -21.17 -2.93 -0.66
N ASP A 190 -20.72 -4.18 -0.81
CA ASP A 190 -21.26 -5.13 -1.79
C ASP A 190 -22.59 -5.73 -1.33
N VAL A 191 -22.73 -6.05 -0.04
CA VAL A 191 -23.95 -6.65 0.53
C VAL A 191 -25.13 -5.66 0.55
N ARG A 192 -24.87 -4.35 0.48
CA ARG A 192 -25.90 -3.29 0.49
C ARG A 192 -26.47 -2.95 -0.90
N ARG A 193 -25.91 -3.51 -1.97
CA ARG A 193 -26.40 -3.32 -3.35
C ARG A 193 -27.42 -4.39 -3.72
#